data_AF-A0A8T7H6X1-F1
#
_entry.id   AF-A0A8T7H6X1-F1
#
_cell.length_a   1.000
_cell.length_b   1.000
_cell.length_c   1.000
_cell.angle_alpha   90.00
_cell.angle_beta   90.00
_cell.angle_gamma   90.00
#
_symmetry.space_group_name_H-M   'P 1'
#
loop_
_entity.id
_entity.type
_entity.pdbx_description
1 polymer ?
#
loop_
_entity_poly.entity_id
_entity_poly.type
_entity_poly.pdbx_seq_one_letter_code
_entity_poly.pdbx_strand_id
1 'polypeptide(L)'
;MKVKELFKFPIERKIESVVKVNDEDAEKVRQEMEEYVVTNALEIHYDNILEKILDSKEQPTRDIGVWLSGFFGSGKSLFMKNLSYILEGKKIGSKTASEIFLTKLENSMTKANLSTINGSMKIRPILFEIKSQEDQMNPDSIVEILYRQFNKSFGFSEQVWIAELEKELIDANKYEEFKNEIKKETNMEWIDFRTKTLRLKPVLYKTLKNIYPGVYDTDEKIKESIASFEKISLTPEKFAEKIKEFVDKNLSAKEKLIFFIDEMGMFVGDNSEKLLELQSIVENVGVKSNGKIWIVVTAQEKLDEVIEGVKRKKVEFAKISDRFNMRITLTSENIDMVVKERILKKKDSAIKELTDKYHKIAGKINNDINFRDWARAKLIPKLDDKSFVETYPFLPYQLKVIPEIFNNIRSKGAGYTKLSGRERSMLGAV
;
A
#
# COMPACT_ATOMS: atom_id res chain seq x y z
N MET A 1 -2.85 -17.35 -38.32
CA MET A 1 -2.59 -16.37 -37.26
C MET A 1 -2.45 -17.08 -35.92
N LYS A 2 -1.27 -17.04 -35.27
CA LYS A 2 -1.12 -17.62 -33.93
C LYS A 2 -1.71 -16.66 -32.90
N VAL A 3 -2.54 -17.15 -31.98
CA VAL A 3 -3.27 -16.31 -31.01
C VAL A 3 -2.31 -15.43 -30.18
N LYS A 4 -1.13 -15.95 -29.82
CA LYS A 4 -0.12 -15.20 -29.05
C LYS A 4 0.44 -13.96 -29.76
N GLU A 5 0.37 -13.89 -31.08
CA GLU A 5 0.94 -12.79 -31.86
C GLU A 5 0.03 -11.55 -31.89
N LEU A 6 -1.23 -11.69 -31.44
CA LEU A 6 -2.26 -10.66 -31.46
C LEU A 6 -2.09 -9.59 -30.38
N PHE A 7 -1.51 -9.99 -29.27
CA PHE A 7 -1.54 -9.19 -28.06
C PHE A 7 -0.39 -8.20 -28.05
N LYS A 8 -0.66 -6.98 -27.56
CA LYS A 8 0.32 -5.91 -27.38
C LYS A 8 1.44 -6.36 -26.44
N PHE A 9 1.08 -7.08 -25.39
CA PHE A 9 2.01 -7.62 -24.40
C PHE A 9 2.19 -9.13 -24.57
N PRO A 10 3.40 -9.69 -24.33
CA PRO A 10 3.60 -11.13 -24.37
C PRO A 10 2.71 -11.86 -23.35
N ILE A 11 1.91 -12.83 -23.78
CA ILE A 11 0.98 -13.55 -22.89
C ILE A 11 1.68 -14.53 -21.93
N GLU A 12 2.89 -14.99 -22.28
CA GLU A 12 3.67 -15.93 -21.46
C GLU A 12 4.48 -15.22 -20.35
N ARG A 13 4.40 -13.87 -20.29
CA ARG A 13 5.14 -13.09 -19.29
C ARG A 13 4.64 -13.41 -17.88
N LYS A 14 5.53 -13.29 -16.89
CA LYS A 14 5.16 -13.48 -15.49
C LYS A 14 4.27 -12.32 -15.04
N ILE A 15 3.07 -12.64 -14.57
CA ILE A 15 2.19 -11.70 -13.87
C ILE A 15 2.10 -12.20 -12.42
N GLU A 16 2.57 -11.38 -11.48
CA GLU A 16 2.44 -11.70 -10.06
C GLU A 16 0.97 -11.64 -9.66
N SER A 17 0.47 -12.71 -9.05
CA SER A 17 -0.92 -12.77 -8.58
C SER A 17 -1.12 -12.07 -7.24
N VAL A 18 -0.04 -11.79 -6.52
CA VAL A 18 -0.03 -11.11 -5.22
C VAL A 18 1.01 -10.00 -5.27
N VAL A 19 0.56 -8.78 -5.00
CA VAL A 19 1.45 -7.61 -4.93
C VAL A 19 2.13 -7.62 -3.57
N LYS A 20 3.46 -7.57 -3.59
CA LYS A 20 4.27 -7.32 -2.40
C LYS A 20 4.56 -5.84 -2.33
N VAL A 21 4.11 -5.18 -1.26
CA VAL A 21 4.31 -3.74 -1.07
C VAL A 21 5.79 -3.38 -0.87
N ASN A 22 6.58 -4.30 -0.33
CA ASN A 22 8.02 -4.13 -0.10
C ASN A 22 8.91 -4.63 -1.27
N ASP A 23 8.34 -4.93 -2.45
CA ASP A 23 9.17 -5.36 -3.59
C ASP A 23 9.87 -4.13 -4.21
N GLU A 24 11.19 -4.10 -4.09
CA GLU A 24 12.08 -3.05 -4.61
C GLU A 24 12.71 -3.41 -5.96
N ASP A 25 12.37 -4.57 -6.54
CA ASP A 25 12.83 -4.95 -7.88
C ASP A 25 12.33 -3.93 -8.91
N ALA A 26 13.28 -3.13 -9.43
CA ALA A 26 12.98 -1.99 -10.29
C ALA A 26 12.23 -2.41 -11.57
N GLU A 27 12.55 -3.58 -12.13
CA GLU A 27 11.92 -4.05 -13.37
C GLU A 27 10.49 -4.52 -13.13
N LYS A 28 10.26 -5.21 -12.00
CA LYS A 28 8.89 -5.58 -11.61
C LYS A 28 8.05 -4.35 -11.31
N VAL A 29 8.58 -3.39 -10.55
CA VAL A 29 7.87 -2.15 -10.23
C VAL A 29 7.53 -1.39 -11.52
N ARG A 30 8.47 -1.32 -12.47
CA ARG A 30 8.23 -0.72 -13.79
C ARG A 30 7.11 -1.43 -14.53
N GLN A 31 7.16 -2.76 -14.63
CA GLN A 31 6.14 -3.55 -15.28
C GLN A 31 4.77 -3.39 -14.61
N GLU A 32 4.69 -3.46 -13.28
CA GLU A 32 3.46 -3.25 -12.50
C GLU A 32 2.83 -1.90 -12.80
N MET A 33 3.63 -0.82 -12.81
CA MET A 33 3.17 0.53 -13.10
C MET A 33 2.74 0.68 -14.56
N GLU A 34 3.53 0.22 -15.53
CA GLU A 34 3.20 0.31 -16.96
C GLU A 34 1.97 -0.50 -17.35
N GLU A 35 1.73 -1.63 -16.68
CA GLU A 35 0.57 -2.49 -16.93
C GLU A 35 -0.64 -2.16 -16.04
N TYR A 36 -0.52 -1.24 -15.10
CA TYR A 36 -1.64 -0.85 -14.25
C TYR A 36 -2.75 -0.22 -15.10
N VAL A 37 -3.99 -0.68 -14.89
CA VAL A 37 -5.17 -0.20 -15.59
C VAL A 37 -5.97 0.65 -14.62
N VAL A 38 -6.07 1.94 -14.92
CA VAL A 38 -6.92 2.86 -14.16
C VAL A 38 -8.30 2.85 -14.82
N THR A 39 -9.29 2.33 -14.09
CA THR A 39 -10.69 2.37 -14.53
C THR A 39 -11.31 3.69 -14.09
N ASN A 40 -12.43 4.11 -14.68
CA ASN A 40 -13.11 5.34 -14.28
C ASN A 40 -13.45 5.37 -12.78
N ALA A 41 -13.84 4.23 -12.20
CA ALA A 41 -14.11 4.11 -10.77
C ALA A 41 -12.85 4.31 -9.92
N LEU A 42 -11.72 3.70 -10.32
CA LEU A 42 -10.44 3.90 -9.65
C LEU A 42 -9.97 5.35 -9.76
N GLU A 43 -10.13 5.97 -10.92
CA GLU A 43 -9.76 7.36 -11.15
C GLU A 43 -10.50 8.33 -10.21
N ILE A 44 -11.80 8.12 -9.98
CA ILE A 44 -12.58 8.89 -8.99
C ILE A 44 -11.98 8.74 -7.58
N HIS A 45 -11.57 7.53 -7.20
CA HIS A 45 -10.95 7.31 -5.89
C HIS A 45 -9.58 8.00 -5.76
N TYR A 46 -8.76 7.96 -6.82
CA TYR A 46 -7.52 8.73 -6.87
C TYR A 46 -7.80 10.22 -6.75
N ASP A 47 -8.73 10.76 -7.53
CA ASP A 47 -9.09 12.17 -7.53
C ASP A 47 -9.47 12.67 -6.14
N ASN A 48 -10.38 11.96 -5.46
CA ASN A 48 -10.83 12.30 -4.11
C ASN A 48 -9.67 12.37 -3.10
N ILE A 49 -8.72 11.43 -3.18
CA ILE A 49 -7.54 11.45 -2.28
C ILE A 49 -6.64 12.63 -2.62
N LEU A 50 -6.32 12.80 -3.90
CA LEU A 50 -5.41 13.84 -4.37
C LEU A 50 -5.96 15.22 -4.00
N GLU A 51 -7.25 15.47 -4.21
CA GLU A 51 -7.92 16.71 -3.82
C GLU A 51 -7.75 16.99 -2.33
N LYS A 52 -8.05 16.03 -1.43
CA LYS A 52 -7.91 16.26 0.02
C LYS A 52 -6.47 16.47 0.47
N ILE A 53 -5.51 15.75 -0.12
CA ILE A 53 -4.10 15.99 0.16
C ILE A 53 -3.70 17.40 -0.29
N LEU A 54 -4.17 17.83 -1.47
CA LEU A 54 -3.90 19.15 -2.01
C LEU A 54 -4.53 20.27 -1.15
N ASP A 55 -5.80 20.14 -0.78
CA ASP A 55 -6.54 21.09 0.06
C ASP A 55 -5.86 21.28 1.42
N SER A 56 -5.33 20.20 1.99
CA SER A 56 -4.63 20.23 3.28
C SER A 56 -3.33 21.04 3.30
N LYS A 57 -2.93 21.62 2.17
CA LYS A 57 -1.87 22.60 2.07
C LYS A 57 -2.27 23.96 2.63
N GLU A 58 -3.46 24.41 2.23
CA GLU A 58 -3.97 25.75 2.55
C GLU A 58 -4.93 25.69 3.74
N GLN A 59 -5.60 24.55 3.93
CA GLN A 59 -6.57 24.34 5.01
C GLN A 59 -6.09 23.20 5.93
N PRO A 60 -5.44 23.53 7.06
CA PRO A 60 -5.10 22.54 8.08
C PRO A 60 -6.28 21.64 8.43
N THR A 61 -6.05 20.33 8.45
CA THR A 61 -7.12 19.35 8.71
C THR A 61 -6.69 18.32 9.75
N ARG A 62 -7.67 17.84 10.53
CA ARG A 62 -7.52 16.68 11.41
C ARG A 62 -7.91 15.38 10.72
N ASP A 63 -8.57 15.49 9.58
CA ASP A 63 -9.16 14.42 8.81
C ASP A 63 -8.10 13.77 7.91
N ILE A 64 -7.12 13.13 8.54
CA ILE A 64 -5.90 12.60 7.90
C ILE A 64 -5.94 11.09 7.62
N GLY A 65 -7.00 10.42 8.06
CA GLY A 65 -7.19 8.98 7.95
C GLY A 65 -7.90 8.59 6.67
N VAL A 66 -7.29 7.68 5.89
CA VAL A 66 -7.91 7.05 4.71
C VAL A 66 -8.07 5.54 4.95
N TRP A 67 -9.31 5.06 4.81
CA TRP A 67 -9.65 3.65 4.97
C TRP A 67 -9.96 3.02 3.61
N LEU A 68 -9.06 2.14 3.15
CA LEU A 68 -9.19 1.42 1.88
C LEU A 68 -9.79 0.03 2.12
N SER A 69 -11.06 -0.14 1.79
CA SER A 69 -11.83 -1.37 1.97
C SER A 69 -12.07 -2.13 0.67
N GLY A 70 -12.49 -3.39 0.78
CA GLY A 70 -12.86 -4.24 -0.35
C GLY A 70 -12.54 -5.72 -0.13
N PHE A 71 -13.01 -6.59 -1.02
CA PHE A 71 -12.82 -8.04 -0.91
C PHE A 71 -11.37 -8.48 -1.20
N PHE A 72 -11.05 -9.73 -0.86
CA PHE A 72 -9.75 -10.31 -1.23
C PHE A 72 -9.58 -10.32 -2.76
N GLY A 73 -8.43 -9.85 -3.25
CA GLY A 73 -8.14 -9.75 -4.69
C GLY A 73 -8.74 -8.52 -5.39
N SER A 74 -9.39 -7.59 -4.68
CA SER A 74 -9.90 -6.34 -5.28
C SER A 74 -8.83 -5.31 -5.66
N GLY A 75 -7.55 -5.58 -5.36
CA GLY A 75 -6.43 -4.72 -5.74
C GLY A 75 -6.03 -3.65 -4.71
N LYS A 76 -6.47 -3.75 -3.44
CA LYS A 76 -6.14 -2.79 -2.36
C LYS A 76 -4.64 -2.49 -2.23
N SER A 77 -3.82 -3.52 -2.08
CA SER A 77 -2.36 -3.39 -1.97
C SER A 77 -1.75 -2.73 -3.19
N LEU A 78 -2.25 -3.05 -4.40
CA LEU A 78 -1.78 -2.44 -5.65
C LEU A 78 -2.18 -0.97 -5.75
N PHE A 79 -3.43 -0.63 -5.41
CA PHE A 79 -3.92 0.74 -5.36
C PHE A 79 -3.08 1.58 -4.40
N MET A 80 -2.87 1.08 -3.18
CA MET A 80 -2.05 1.71 -2.14
C MET A 80 -0.59 1.90 -2.59
N LYS A 81 0.03 0.86 -3.15
CA LYS A 81 1.41 0.91 -3.67
C LYS A 81 1.53 1.95 -4.77
N ASN A 82 0.63 1.95 -5.75
CA ASN A 82 0.63 2.95 -6.83
C ASN A 82 0.42 4.36 -6.29
N LEU A 83 -0.53 4.55 -5.37
CA LEU A 83 -0.76 5.83 -4.71
C LEU A 83 0.50 6.36 -4.02
N SER A 84 1.21 5.50 -3.28
CA SER A 84 2.47 5.90 -2.64
C SER A 84 3.53 6.35 -3.66
N TYR A 85 3.68 5.61 -4.77
CA TYR A 85 4.70 5.91 -5.78
C TYR A 85 4.41 7.16 -6.59
N ILE A 86 3.15 7.40 -6.97
CA ILE A 86 2.77 8.61 -7.72
C ILE A 86 2.89 9.86 -6.85
N LEU A 87 2.54 9.78 -5.56
CA LEU A 87 2.67 10.90 -4.62
C LEU A 87 4.14 11.22 -4.32
N GLU A 88 4.97 10.19 -4.12
CA GLU A 88 6.42 10.35 -3.96
C GLU A 88 7.09 10.94 -5.21
N GLY A 89 6.53 10.69 -6.40
CA GLY A 89 7.23 10.94 -7.66
C GLY A 89 8.39 9.96 -7.87
N LYS A 90 8.25 8.72 -7.38
CA LYS A 90 9.30 7.70 -7.41
C LYS A 90 9.87 7.52 -8.83
N LYS A 91 11.20 7.49 -8.98
CA LYS A 91 11.84 7.23 -10.28
C LYS A 91 11.66 5.77 -10.68
N ILE A 92 11.26 5.56 -11.93
CA ILE A 92 11.05 4.27 -12.58
C ILE A 92 11.72 4.33 -13.95
N GLY A 93 12.96 3.85 -14.03
CA GLY A 93 13.80 4.03 -15.20
C GLY A 93 14.08 5.51 -15.47
N SER A 94 13.74 5.99 -16.66
CA SER A 94 13.93 7.40 -17.07
C SER A 94 12.75 8.31 -16.73
N LYS A 95 11.61 7.77 -16.28
CA LYS A 95 10.40 8.52 -15.92
C LYS A 95 10.13 8.43 -14.42
N THR A 96 9.24 9.27 -13.93
CA THR A 96 8.65 9.13 -12.60
C THR A 96 7.37 8.29 -12.67
N ALA A 97 7.00 7.68 -11.55
CA ALA A 97 5.73 6.98 -11.38
C ALA A 97 4.54 7.87 -11.75
N SER A 98 4.59 9.15 -11.37
CA SER A 98 3.57 10.15 -11.72
C SER A 98 3.46 10.36 -13.23
N GLU A 99 4.59 10.55 -13.94
CA GLU A 99 4.58 10.70 -15.41
C GLU A 99 3.99 9.48 -16.12
N ILE A 100 4.28 8.26 -15.66
CA ILE A 100 3.69 7.04 -16.20
C ILE A 100 2.19 7.02 -15.91
N PHE A 101 1.79 7.35 -14.69
CA PHE A 101 0.40 7.32 -14.24
C PHE A 101 -0.48 8.35 -14.96
N LEU A 102 0.02 9.57 -15.19
CA LEU A 102 -0.68 10.63 -15.93
C LEU A 102 -1.11 10.19 -17.34
N THR A 103 -0.35 9.30 -18.00
CA THR A 103 -0.72 8.77 -19.33
C THR A 103 -1.90 7.80 -19.30
N LYS A 104 -2.33 7.36 -18.11
CA LYS A 104 -3.41 6.40 -17.89
C LYS A 104 -4.70 7.04 -17.39
N LEU A 105 -4.63 8.32 -17.04
CA LEU A 105 -5.78 9.10 -16.59
C LEU A 105 -6.51 9.68 -17.79
N GLU A 106 -7.82 9.81 -17.69
CA GLU A 106 -8.65 10.48 -18.69
C GLU A 106 -9.10 11.85 -18.16
N ASN A 107 -9.38 11.96 -16.85
CA ASN A 107 -9.85 13.17 -16.21
C ASN A 107 -8.74 14.23 -16.10
N SER A 108 -9.00 15.40 -16.69
CA SER A 108 -8.07 16.53 -16.69
C SER A 108 -7.85 17.13 -15.29
N MET A 109 -8.86 17.10 -14.44
CA MET A 109 -8.78 17.58 -13.05
C MET A 109 -7.85 16.69 -12.23
N THR A 110 -8.00 15.37 -12.34
CA THR A 110 -7.14 14.40 -11.63
C THR A 110 -5.68 14.54 -12.06
N LYS A 111 -5.43 14.73 -13.36
CA LYS A 111 -4.09 15.05 -13.90
C LYS A 111 -3.52 16.33 -13.30
N ALA A 112 -4.34 17.39 -13.22
CA ALA A 112 -3.94 18.67 -12.66
C ALA A 112 -3.63 18.58 -11.16
N ASN A 113 -4.46 17.87 -10.39
CA ASN A 113 -4.28 17.63 -8.96
C ASN A 113 -2.96 16.90 -8.69
N LEU A 114 -2.71 15.78 -9.38
CA LEU A 114 -1.46 15.02 -9.24
C LEU A 114 -0.23 15.85 -9.60
N SER A 115 -0.29 16.55 -10.74
CA SER A 115 0.82 17.41 -11.20
C SER A 115 1.10 18.54 -10.20
N THR A 116 0.06 19.13 -9.62
CA THR A 116 0.18 20.21 -8.62
C THR A 116 0.78 19.69 -7.31
N ILE A 117 0.39 18.48 -6.88
CA ILE A 117 1.00 17.83 -5.71
C ILE A 117 2.49 17.62 -5.95
N ASN A 118 2.89 16.97 -7.06
CA ASN A 118 4.30 16.70 -7.32
C ASN A 118 5.13 17.97 -7.58
N GLY A 119 4.51 19.04 -8.09
CA GLY A 119 5.19 20.32 -8.35
C GLY A 119 5.26 21.26 -7.13
N SER A 120 4.38 21.10 -6.14
CA SER A 120 4.25 22.06 -5.04
C SER A 120 4.45 21.48 -3.65
N MET A 121 4.55 20.15 -3.53
CA MET A 121 4.79 19.41 -2.29
C MET A 121 5.85 18.34 -2.50
N LYS A 122 6.41 17.87 -1.39
CA LYS A 122 7.24 16.66 -1.38
C LYS A 122 6.61 15.65 -0.43
N ILE A 123 6.12 14.54 -0.96
CA ILE A 123 5.49 13.50 -0.13
C ILE A 123 6.51 12.42 0.15
N ARG A 124 6.68 12.10 1.43
CA ARG A 124 7.48 10.97 1.89
C ARG A 124 6.55 9.82 2.28
N PRO A 125 6.45 8.76 1.47
CA PRO A 125 5.69 7.58 1.85
C PRO A 125 6.48 6.72 2.85
N ILE A 126 5.79 6.13 3.81
CA ILE A 126 6.24 5.00 4.62
C ILE A 126 5.30 3.85 4.32
N LEU A 127 5.67 3.01 3.35
CA LEU A 127 4.86 1.89 2.87
C LEU A 127 5.36 0.57 3.48
N PHE A 128 4.47 -0.19 4.12
CA PHE A 128 4.78 -1.51 4.65
C PHE A 128 3.52 -2.36 4.87
N GLU A 129 3.71 -3.68 4.89
CA GLU A 129 2.68 -4.63 5.31
C GLU A 129 2.84 -4.92 6.80
N ILE A 130 1.85 -4.54 7.64
CA ILE A 130 2.00 -4.56 9.10
C ILE A 130 2.26 -5.98 9.65
N LYS A 131 1.63 -7.01 9.08
CA LYS A 131 1.81 -8.40 9.51
C LYS A 131 3.23 -8.90 9.35
N SER A 132 3.92 -8.45 8.31
CA SER A 132 5.32 -8.82 8.06
C SER A 132 6.28 -8.18 9.07
N GLN A 133 5.82 -7.17 9.81
CA GLN A 133 6.62 -6.43 10.78
C GLN A 133 6.38 -6.88 12.21
N GLU A 134 5.36 -7.69 12.52
CA GLU A 134 5.07 -8.15 13.88
C GLU A 134 6.17 -9.09 14.40
N ASP A 135 6.70 -8.81 15.59
CA ASP A 135 7.53 -9.77 16.31
C ASP A 135 6.66 -10.94 16.81
N GLN A 136 6.97 -12.16 16.36
CA GLN A 136 6.22 -13.36 16.73
C GLN A 136 6.45 -13.77 18.19
N MET A 137 7.54 -13.33 18.81
CA MET A 137 7.87 -13.64 20.20
C MET A 137 7.28 -12.63 21.19
N ASN A 138 7.16 -11.37 20.78
CA ASN A 138 6.55 -10.30 21.58
C ASN A 138 5.52 -9.56 20.72
N PRO A 139 4.21 -9.76 20.95
CA PRO A 139 3.18 -9.09 20.17
C PRO A 139 3.32 -7.57 20.27
N ASP A 140 3.85 -6.95 19.22
CA ASP A 140 4.04 -5.49 19.16
C ASP A 140 2.68 -4.78 19.13
N SER A 141 2.63 -3.61 19.77
CA SER A 141 1.53 -2.66 19.60
C SER A 141 1.58 -2.03 18.19
N ILE A 142 0.45 -1.51 17.69
CA ILE A 142 0.44 -0.80 16.40
C ILE A 142 1.37 0.40 16.47
N VAL A 143 1.37 1.13 17.59
CA VAL A 143 2.24 2.29 17.80
C VAL A 143 3.72 1.91 17.64
N GLU A 144 4.14 0.80 18.24
CA GLU A 144 5.54 0.38 18.21
C GLU A 144 6.00 0.04 16.78
N ILE A 145 5.17 -0.70 16.03
CA ILE A 145 5.46 -1.02 14.62
C ILE A 145 5.57 0.27 13.80
N LEU A 146 4.60 1.19 13.94
CA LEU A 146 4.62 2.46 13.19
C LEU A 146 5.86 3.30 13.52
N TYR A 147 6.25 3.35 14.80
CA TYR A 147 7.44 4.09 15.20
C TYR A 147 8.74 3.46 14.68
N ARG A 148 8.82 2.13 14.68
CA ARG A 148 9.93 1.39 14.07
C ARG A 148 10.05 1.69 12.58
N GLN A 149 8.94 1.65 11.82
CA GLN A 149 8.94 1.97 10.40
C GLN A 149 9.27 3.44 10.13
N PHE A 150 8.79 4.35 10.97
CA PHE A 150 9.18 5.75 10.94
C PHE A 150 10.69 5.91 11.11
N ASN A 151 11.25 5.34 12.18
CA ASN A 151 12.69 5.39 12.46
C ASN A 151 13.51 4.87 11.28
N LYS A 152 13.15 3.69 10.78
CA LYS A 152 13.79 3.07 9.61
C LYS A 152 13.77 3.98 8.38
N SER A 153 12.65 4.64 8.10
CA SER A 153 12.51 5.54 6.93
C SER A 153 13.44 6.76 6.95
N PHE A 154 13.95 7.12 8.13
CA PHE A 154 14.93 8.20 8.34
C PHE A 154 16.34 7.68 8.64
N GLY A 155 16.58 6.35 8.55
CA GLY A 155 17.90 5.73 8.77
C GLY A 155 18.22 5.39 10.23
N PHE A 156 17.30 5.64 11.15
CA PHE A 156 17.47 5.27 12.56
C PHE A 156 17.31 3.77 12.79
N SER A 157 17.70 3.32 13.98
CA SER A 157 17.54 1.94 14.41
C SER A 157 16.07 1.54 14.46
N GLU A 158 15.81 0.27 14.17
CA GLU A 158 14.49 -0.33 14.35
C GLU A 158 14.18 -0.59 15.83
N GLN A 159 15.21 -0.72 16.68
CA GLN A 159 15.04 -0.78 18.13
C GLN A 159 14.76 0.62 18.67
N VAL A 160 13.58 0.82 19.25
CA VAL A 160 13.09 2.12 19.71
C VAL A 160 14.10 2.84 20.60
N TRP A 161 14.62 2.16 21.63
CA TRP A 161 15.55 2.77 22.58
C TRP A 161 16.87 3.21 21.93
N ILE A 162 17.36 2.49 20.92
CA ILE A 162 18.55 2.89 20.15
C ILE A 162 18.23 4.10 19.29
N ALA A 163 17.07 4.12 18.61
CA ALA A 163 16.66 5.24 17.79
C ALA A 163 16.53 6.54 18.59
N GLU A 164 16.03 6.45 19.83
CA GLU A 164 15.95 7.60 20.73
C GLU A 164 17.34 8.11 21.13
N LEU A 165 18.27 7.20 21.47
CA LEU A 165 19.66 7.57 21.72
C LEU A 165 20.29 8.26 20.49
N GLU A 166 20.07 7.73 19.28
CA GLU A 166 20.58 8.31 18.04
C GLU A 166 20.05 9.73 17.82
N LYS A 167 18.75 9.96 18.04
CA LYS A 167 18.13 11.29 17.91
C LYS A 167 18.67 12.27 18.94
N GLU A 168 18.81 11.85 20.19
CA GLU A 168 19.36 12.70 21.25
C GLU A 168 20.82 13.08 20.96
N LEU A 169 21.63 12.13 20.45
CA LEU A 169 23.00 12.40 20.02
C LEU A 169 23.06 13.37 18.83
N ILE A 170 22.11 13.30 17.89
CA ILE A 170 22.00 14.25 16.78
C ILE A 170 21.64 15.63 17.30
N ASP A 171 20.65 15.71 18.19
CA ASP A 171 20.18 16.96 18.78
C ASP A 171 21.28 17.65 19.61
N ALA A 172 22.14 16.86 20.25
CA ALA A 172 23.33 17.33 20.96
C ALA A 172 24.54 17.61 20.05
N ASN A 173 24.43 17.45 18.72
CA ASN A 173 25.54 17.54 17.76
C ASN A 173 26.73 16.60 18.07
N LYS A 174 26.46 15.46 18.71
CA LYS A 174 27.46 14.46 19.15
C LYS A 174 27.46 13.19 18.33
N TYR A 175 26.52 13.02 17.40
CA TYR A 175 26.35 11.77 16.65
C TYR A 175 27.57 11.37 15.80
N GLU A 176 28.21 12.31 15.10
CA GLU A 176 29.41 11.99 14.30
C GLU A 176 30.62 11.62 15.18
N GLU A 177 30.82 12.33 16.29
CA GLU A 177 31.86 12.00 17.29
C GLU A 177 31.62 10.59 17.86
N PHE A 178 30.38 10.30 18.24
CA PHE A 178 29.95 9.00 18.73
C PHE A 178 30.24 7.88 17.71
N LYS A 179 29.84 8.05 16.44
CA LYS A 179 30.10 7.05 15.38
C LYS A 179 31.60 6.80 15.18
N ASN A 180 32.41 7.86 15.18
CA ASN A 180 33.85 7.75 15.02
C ASN A 180 34.49 6.99 16.19
N GLU A 181 34.02 7.22 17.41
CA GLU A 181 34.53 6.52 18.59
C GLU A 181 34.15 5.03 18.59
N ILE A 182 32.91 4.69 18.21
CA ILE A 182 32.50 3.29 17.99
C ILE A 182 33.40 2.62 16.95
N LYS A 183 33.66 3.30 15.82
CA LYS A 183 34.49 2.77 14.74
C LYS A 183 35.93 2.51 15.19
N LYS A 184 36.52 3.40 15.99
CA LYS A 184 37.87 3.19 16.57
C LYS A 184 37.93 1.97 17.49
N GLU A 185 36.92 1.79 18.33
CA GLU A 185 36.89 0.71 19.33
C GLU A 185 36.55 -0.67 18.70
N THR A 186 35.71 -0.69 17.68
CA THR A 186 35.11 -1.93 17.16
C THR A 186 35.56 -2.29 15.75
N ASN A 187 36.16 -1.36 15.01
CA ASN A 187 36.44 -1.43 13.58
C ASN A 187 35.19 -1.69 12.72
N MET A 188 34.01 -1.28 13.20
CA MET A 188 32.72 -1.39 12.50
C MET A 188 32.05 -0.02 12.41
N GLU A 189 31.29 0.19 11.34
CA GLU A 189 30.39 1.35 11.26
C GLU A 189 29.26 1.21 12.30
N TRP A 190 28.81 2.32 12.88
CA TRP A 190 27.75 2.31 13.89
C TRP A 190 26.47 1.64 13.40
N ILE A 191 26.09 1.87 12.14
CA ILE A 191 24.89 1.29 11.51
C ILE A 191 24.93 -0.25 11.55
N ASP A 192 26.10 -0.86 11.39
CA ASP A 192 26.28 -2.30 11.48
C ASP A 192 26.42 -2.77 12.93
N PHE A 193 27.10 -1.99 13.76
CA PHE A 193 27.39 -2.32 15.15
C PHE A 193 26.14 -2.27 16.05
N ARG A 194 25.21 -1.35 15.80
CA ARG A 194 23.97 -1.19 16.60
C ARG A 194 23.06 -2.42 16.61
N THR A 195 23.31 -3.39 15.72
CA THR A 195 22.60 -4.68 15.67
C THR A 195 23.19 -5.76 16.59
N LYS A 196 24.36 -5.53 17.21
CA LYS A 196 25.12 -6.56 17.93
C LYS A 196 24.72 -6.71 19.40
N THR A 197 23.78 -7.60 19.70
CA THR A 197 23.22 -7.78 21.06
C THR A 197 24.26 -7.95 22.19
N LEU A 198 25.24 -8.85 22.02
CA LEU A 198 26.16 -9.21 23.11
C LEU A 198 27.14 -8.09 23.50
N ARG A 199 27.61 -7.32 22.52
CA ARG A 199 28.69 -6.33 22.70
C ARG A 199 28.20 -4.89 22.74
N LEU A 200 26.94 -4.65 22.41
CA LEU A 200 26.39 -3.30 22.27
C LEU A 200 26.53 -2.47 23.55
N LYS A 201 25.94 -2.91 24.67
CA LYS A 201 25.92 -2.14 25.91
C LYS A 201 27.32 -1.83 26.47
N PRO A 202 28.25 -2.80 26.60
CA PRO A 202 29.60 -2.50 27.09
C PRO A 202 30.34 -1.44 26.26
N VAL A 203 30.23 -1.53 24.92
CA VAL A 203 30.86 -0.55 24.03
C VAL A 203 30.15 0.80 24.09
N LEU A 204 28.82 0.83 24.17
CA LEU A 204 28.05 2.06 24.37
C LEU A 204 28.47 2.76 25.66
N TYR A 205 28.64 2.03 26.77
CA TYR A 205 29.05 2.63 28.03
C TYR A 205 30.41 3.33 27.93
N LYS A 206 31.39 2.64 27.37
CA LYS A 206 32.74 3.21 27.13
C LYS A 206 32.68 4.44 26.23
N THR A 207 31.91 4.35 25.14
CA THR A 207 31.79 5.41 24.14
C THR A 207 31.14 6.66 24.72
N LEU A 208 29.99 6.51 25.41
CA LEU A 208 29.26 7.63 26.02
C LEU A 208 30.10 8.33 27.10
N LYS A 209 30.87 7.57 27.89
CA LYS A 209 31.81 8.12 28.88
C LYS A 209 32.88 9.01 28.25
N ASN A 210 33.39 8.62 27.08
CA ASN A 210 34.42 9.37 26.37
C ASN A 210 33.88 10.67 25.77
N ILE A 211 32.68 10.65 25.18
CA ILE A 211 32.14 11.82 24.45
C ILE A 211 31.42 12.84 25.35
N TYR A 212 31.05 12.46 26.58
CA TYR A 212 30.45 13.33 27.60
C TYR A 212 31.24 13.31 28.93
N PRO A 213 32.47 13.87 28.96
CA PRO A 213 33.24 13.98 30.20
C PRO A 213 32.50 14.86 31.23
N GLY A 214 32.46 14.45 32.49
CA GLY A 214 31.76 15.20 33.56
C GLY A 214 30.27 14.91 33.70
N VAL A 215 29.65 14.23 32.72
CA VAL A 215 28.24 13.80 32.80
C VAL A 215 28.16 12.36 33.28
N TYR A 216 29.00 11.51 32.68
CA TYR A 216 29.01 10.06 32.87
C TYR A 216 30.23 9.60 33.69
N ASP A 217 30.45 10.23 34.84
CA ASP A 217 31.64 9.98 35.66
C ASP A 217 31.65 8.63 36.38
N THR A 218 30.46 8.05 36.60
CA THR A 218 30.29 6.75 37.25
C THR A 218 29.55 5.77 36.32
N ASP A 219 29.83 4.48 36.48
CA ASP A 219 29.20 3.43 35.68
C ASP A 219 27.69 3.33 35.97
N GLU A 220 27.25 3.68 37.18
CA GLU A 220 25.83 3.72 37.56
C GLU A 220 25.06 4.75 36.73
N LYS A 221 25.57 5.99 36.59
CA LYS A 221 24.89 7.05 35.83
C LYS A 221 24.66 6.67 34.37
N ILE A 222 25.65 6.02 33.74
CA ILE A 222 25.54 5.55 32.35
C ILE A 222 24.50 4.44 32.24
N LYS A 223 24.55 3.46 33.15
CA LYS A 223 23.59 2.35 33.18
C LYS A 223 22.17 2.87 33.39
N GLU A 224 21.96 3.84 34.28
CA GLU A 224 20.67 4.49 34.51
C GLU A 224 20.18 5.25 33.27
N SER A 225 21.07 6.01 32.61
CA SER A 225 20.75 6.72 31.38
C SER A 225 20.32 5.77 30.26
N ILE A 226 21.09 4.70 29.99
CA ILE A 226 20.69 3.68 29.00
C ILE A 226 19.40 2.96 29.40
N ALA A 227 19.24 2.60 30.68
CA ALA A 227 18.01 1.99 31.15
C ALA A 227 16.80 2.92 31.00
N SER A 228 16.98 4.24 31.04
CA SER A 228 15.90 5.19 30.79
C SER A 228 15.39 5.14 29.34
N PHE A 229 16.29 4.98 28.36
CA PHE A 229 15.91 4.76 26.97
C PHE A 229 15.19 3.42 26.76
N GLU A 230 15.66 2.35 27.42
CA GLU A 230 15.05 1.02 27.32
C GLU A 230 13.64 0.96 27.90
N LYS A 231 13.32 1.83 28.85
CA LYS A 231 12.01 1.93 29.50
C LYS A 231 11.03 2.86 28.79
N ILE A 232 11.41 3.44 27.64
CA ILE A 232 10.52 4.31 26.88
C ILE A 232 9.31 3.50 26.40
N SER A 233 8.16 3.76 27.01
CA SER A 233 6.86 3.26 26.56
C SER A 233 6.20 4.28 25.64
N LEU A 234 5.77 3.82 24.46
CA LEU A 234 5.09 4.62 23.47
C LEU A 234 3.57 4.42 23.57
N THR A 235 2.87 5.48 23.96
CA THR A 235 1.42 5.59 23.81
C THR A 235 1.08 6.26 22.47
N PRO A 236 -0.15 6.15 21.94
CA PRO A 236 -0.56 6.85 20.73
C PRO A 236 -0.33 8.37 20.79
N GLU A 237 -0.53 8.97 21.95
CA GLU A 237 -0.27 10.40 22.17
C GLU A 237 1.22 10.74 22.09
N LYS A 238 2.09 10.02 22.82
CA LYS A 238 3.54 10.23 22.79
C LYS A 238 4.12 9.97 21.40
N PHE A 239 3.60 8.97 20.69
CA PHE A 239 3.95 8.71 19.31
C PHE A 239 3.64 9.91 18.42
N ALA A 240 2.41 10.43 18.49
CA ALA A 240 2.00 11.60 17.72
C ALA A 240 2.84 12.85 18.05
N GLU A 241 3.22 13.05 19.32
CA GLU A 241 4.13 14.12 19.74
C GLU A 241 5.51 13.98 19.11
N LYS A 242 6.14 12.80 19.27
CA LYS A 242 7.50 12.55 18.79
C LYS A 242 7.61 12.68 17.27
N ILE A 243 6.67 12.11 16.52
CA ILE A 243 6.70 12.23 15.06
C ILE A 243 6.42 13.67 14.61
N LYS A 244 5.54 14.40 15.31
CA LYS A 244 5.25 15.80 15.01
C LYS A 244 6.50 16.65 15.24
N GLU A 245 7.12 16.53 16.41
CA GLU A 245 8.32 17.27 16.77
C GLU A 245 9.44 17.01 15.75
N PHE A 246 9.66 15.74 15.39
CA PHE A 246 10.64 15.39 14.38
C PHE A 246 10.29 16.02 13.01
N VAL A 247 9.03 15.92 12.57
CA VAL A 247 8.57 16.47 11.29
C VAL A 247 8.71 18.00 11.27
N ASP A 248 8.29 18.69 12.32
CA ASP A 248 8.36 20.15 12.40
C ASP A 248 9.82 20.66 12.45
N LYS A 249 10.74 19.87 13.01
CA LYS A 249 12.17 20.18 13.06
C LYS A 249 12.93 19.86 11.76
N ASN A 250 12.64 18.71 11.14
CA ASN A 250 13.48 18.16 10.08
C ASN A 250 12.88 18.26 8.67
N LEU A 251 11.57 18.49 8.55
CA LEU A 251 10.89 18.57 7.26
C LEU A 251 10.47 20.01 6.94
N SER A 252 10.57 20.39 5.66
CA SER A 252 10.08 21.70 5.23
C SER A 252 8.55 21.78 5.33
N ALA A 253 8.00 23.00 5.36
CA ALA A 253 6.55 23.22 5.39
C ALA A 253 5.80 22.60 4.19
N LYS A 254 6.48 22.35 3.08
CA LYS A 254 5.93 21.71 1.87
C LYS A 254 6.10 20.19 1.86
N GLU A 255 6.82 19.62 2.82
CA GLU A 255 6.95 18.17 2.91
C GLU A 255 5.80 17.60 3.76
N LYS A 256 5.22 16.50 3.29
CA LYS A 256 4.21 15.73 4.02
C LYS A 256 4.69 14.29 4.18
N LEU A 257 4.33 13.69 5.31
CA LEU A 257 4.61 12.28 5.61
C LEU A 257 3.32 11.47 5.49
N ILE A 258 3.35 10.33 4.80
CA ILE A 258 2.17 9.49 4.68
C ILE A 258 2.52 8.04 5.01
N PHE A 259 1.89 7.49 6.04
CA PHE A 259 1.95 6.06 6.35
C PHE A 259 0.97 5.31 5.44
N PHE A 260 1.47 4.32 4.71
CA PHE A 260 0.68 3.40 3.90
C PHE A 260 0.81 2.00 4.51
N ILE A 261 -0.24 1.58 5.23
CA ILE A 261 -0.20 0.38 6.06
C ILE A 261 -1.10 -0.69 5.47
N ASP A 262 -0.49 -1.69 4.86
CA ASP A 262 -1.19 -2.80 4.23
C ASP A 262 -1.50 -3.92 5.23
N GLU A 263 -2.58 -4.67 4.96
CA GLU A 263 -3.13 -5.76 5.77
C GLU A 263 -3.52 -5.39 7.22
N MET A 264 -3.83 -4.11 7.48
CA MET A 264 -4.26 -3.63 8.80
C MET A 264 -5.52 -4.33 9.29
N GLY A 265 -6.55 -4.47 8.43
CA GLY A 265 -7.78 -5.16 8.83
C GLY A 265 -7.56 -6.62 9.24
N MET A 266 -6.64 -7.32 8.58
CA MET A 266 -6.29 -8.69 8.97
C MET A 266 -5.40 -8.77 10.21
N PHE A 267 -4.59 -7.74 10.49
CA PHE A 267 -3.72 -7.65 11.67
C PHE A 267 -4.50 -7.37 12.95
N VAL A 268 -5.47 -6.45 12.87
CA VAL A 268 -6.42 -6.21 13.96
C VAL A 268 -7.27 -7.46 14.18
N GLY A 269 -7.74 -8.10 13.10
CA GLY A 269 -8.52 -9.33 13.18
C GLY A 269 -9.80 -9.15 13.98
N ASP A 270 -9.87 -9.78 15.16
CA ASP A 270 -10.98 -9.69 16.10
C ASP A 270 -10.59 -8.97 17.41
N ASN A 271 -9.39 -8.35 17.46
CA ASN A 271 -8.89 -7.67 18.64
C ASN A 271 -9.39 -6.22 18.68
N SER A 272 -10.40 -5.96 19.52
CA SER A 272 -10.97 -4.62 19.71
C SER A 272 -9.99 -3.62 20.32
N GLU A 273 -9.03 -4.06 21.14
CA GLU A 273 -8.00 -3.19 21.72
C GLU A 273 -7.05 -2.66 20.66
N LYS A 274 -6.56 -3.51 19.74
CA LYS A 274 -5.75 -3.07 18.58
C LYS A 274 -6.53 -2.10 17.68
N LEU A 275 -7.85 -2.30 17.54
CA LEU A 275 -8.69 -1.40 16.76
C LEU A 275 -8.85 -0.01 17.43
N LEU A 276 -9.03 0.01 18.77
CA LEU A 276 -9.06 1.24 19.56
C LEU A 276 -7.70 1.96 19.58
N GLU A 277 -6.60 1.20 19.57
CA GLU A 277 -5.25 1.75 19.45
C GLU A 277 -5.08 2.46 18.11
N LEU A 278 -5.44 1.82 16.99
CA LEU A 278 -5.40 2.44 15.66
C LEU A 278 -6.23 3.73 15.60
N GLN A 279 -7.43 3.71 16.18
CA GLN A 279 -8.28 4.90 16.28
C GLN A 279 -7.55 6.01 17.05
N SER A 280 -7.00 5.69 18.22
CA SER A 280 -6.29 6.64 19.07
C SER A 280 -5.08 7.25 18.35
N ILE A 281 -4.37 6.47 17.53
CA ILE A 281 -3.26 6.96 16.71
C ILE A 281 -3.76 8.01 15.70
N VAL A 282 -4.79 7.67 14.91
CA VAL A 282 -5.32 8.58 13.87
C VAL A 282 -5.82 9.89 14.48
N GLU A 283 -6.54 9.82 15.61
CA GLU A 283 -7.06 11.00 16.30
C GLU A 283 -5.92 11.89 16.85
N ASN A 284 -4.95 11.29 17.56
CA ASN A 284 -3.82 12.05 18.12
C ASN A 284 -2.95 12.66 17.02
N VAL A 285 -2.67 11.92 15.95
CA VAL A 285 -1.91 12.42 14.79
C VAL A 285 -2.70 13.50 14.06
N GLY A 286 -4.01 13.35 13.87
CA GLY A 286 -4.87 14.37 13.25
C GLY A 286 -4.84 15.69 14.03
N VAL A 287 -5.00 15.64 15.35
CA VAL A 287 -4.96 16.82 16.22
C VAL A 287 -3.59 17.51 16.22
N LYS A 288 -2.50 16.73 16.25
CA LYS A 288 -1.14 17.27 16.40
C LYS A 288 -0.49 17.67 15.06
N SER A 289 -0.79 16.99 13.96
CA SER A 289 -0.08 17.17 12.67
C SER A 289 -0.71 18.17 11.71
N ASN A 290 -1.98 18.57 11.90
CA ASN A 290 -2.66 19.56 11.07
C ASN A 290 -2.58 19.26 9.55
N GLY A 291 -2.64 17.99 9.15
CA GLY A 291 -2.57 17.57 7.75
C GLY A 291 -1.16 17.43 7.18
N LYS A 292 -0.11 17.55 8.00
CA LYS A 292 1.28 17.22 7.60
C LYS A 292 1.55 15.72 7.59
N ILE A 293 0.84 14.94 8.41
CA ILE A 293 1.01 13.50 8.53
C ILE A 293 -0.33 12.81 8.20
N TRP A 294 -0.30 11.85 7.29
CA TRP A 294 -1.47 11.08 6.87
C TRP A 294 -1.30 9.61 7.15
N ILE A 295 -2.42 8.91 7.35
CA ILE A 295 -2.46 7.48 7.62
C ILE A 295 -3.46 6.83 6.67
N VAL A 296 -2.96 6.01 5.76
CA VAL A 296 -3.75 5.22 4.81
C VAL A 296 -3.62 3.76 5.20
N VAL A 297 -4.75 3.10 5.46
CA VAL A 297 -4.78 1.68 5.86
C VAL A 297 -5.60 0.84 4.89
N THR A 298 -5.20 -0.42 4.68
CA THR A 298 -6.07 -1.38 3.99
C THR A 298 -6.80 -2.27 4.98
N ALA A 299 -8.08 -2.51 4.69
CA ALA A 299 -8.90 -3.44 5.44
C ALA A 299 -9.65 -4.35 4.49
N GLN A 300 -9.72 -5.64 4.83
CA GLN A 300 -10.55 -6.58 4.09
C GLN A 300 -11.98 -6.48 4.60
N GLU A 301 -12.92 -6.24 3.69
CA GLU A 301 -14.32 -6.47 4.01
C GLU A 301 -14.57 -7.98 3.97
N LYS A 302 -15.08 -8.53 5.07
CA LYS A 302 -15.65 -9.87 5.04
C LYS A 302 -16.94 -9.79 4.22
N LEU A 303 -17.08 -10.65 3.21
CA LEU A 303 -18.38 -10.96 2.60
C LEU A 303 -19.39 -11.16 3.73
N ASP A 304 -20.59 -10.62 3.55
CA ASP A 304 -21.71 -10.72 4.48
C ASP A 304 -22.09 -12.20 4.72
N GLU A 305 -21.30 -12.91 5.51
CA GLU A 305 -21.68 -14.20 6.06
C GLU A 305 -22.62 -13.92 7.22
N VAL A 306 -23.84 -14.43 7.08
CA VAL A 306 -24.98 -14.35 8.02
C VAL A 306 -24.66 -15.12 9.31
N ILE A 307 -23.60 -14.73 10.00
CA ILE A 307 -23.16 -15.28 11.28
C ILE A 307 -23.19 -14.11 12.27
N GLU A 308 -23.85 -14.28 13.41
CA GLU A 308 -24.03 -13.20 14.41
C GLU A 308 -22.70 -12.57 14.88
N GLY A 309 -21.60 -13.33 14.87
CA GLY A 309 -20.25 -12.82 15.15
C GLY A 309 -19.71 -11.86 14.08
N VAL A 310 -20.10 -11.99 12.81
CA VAL A 310 -19.73 -11.08 11.71
C VAL A 310 -20.53 -9.78 11.81
N LYS A 311 -21.80 -9.82 12.27
CA LYS A 311 -22.61 -8.61 12.52
C LYS A 311 -21.99 -7.71 13.58
N ARG A 312 -21.52 -8.26 14.71
CA ARG A 312 -20.79 -7.48 15.74
C ARG A 312 -19.51 -6.84 15.20
N LYS A 313 -18.72 -7.59 14.43
CA LYS A 313 -17.51 -7.06 13.76
C LYS A 313 -17.85 -5.92 12.80
N LYS A 314 -18.89 -6.06 11.98
CA LYS A 314 -19.33 -5.00 11.06
C LYS A 314 -19.68 -3.72 11.81
N VAL A 315 -20.26 -3.80 13.00
CA VAL A 315 -20.59 -2.64 13.85
C VAL A 315 -19.33 -1.99 14.44
N GLU A 316 -18.37 -2.76 14.95
CA GLU A 316 -17.13 -2.20 15.52
C GLU A 316 -16.23 -1.59 14.42
N PHE A 317 -16.08 -2.27 13.28
CA PHE A 317 -15.38 -1.72 12.12
C PHE A 317 -16.10 -0.50 11.54
N ALA A 318 -17.44 -0.48 11.48
CA ALA A 318 -18.20 0.68 11.02
C ALA A 318 -17.94 1.91 11.91
N LYS A 319 -18.05 1.74 13.24
CA LYS A 319 -17.80 2.82 14.22
C LYS A 319 -16.41 3.43 14.10
N ILE A 320 -15.40 2.64 13.75
CA ILE A 320 -14.02 3.11 13.67
C ILE A 320 -13.69 3.64 12.28
N SER A 321 -14.22 3.03 11.23
CA SER A 321 -14.20 3.64 9.91
C SER A 321 -14.90 5.01 9.89
N ASP A 322 -15.79 5.35 10.84
CA ASP A 322 -16.40 6.70 10.95
C ASP A 322 -15.37 7.77 11.35
N ARG A 323 -14.25 7.36 11.96
CA ARG A 323 -13.11 8.22 12.29
C ARG A 323 -12.10 8.36 11.15
N PHE A 324 -12.23 7.51 10.13
CA PHE A 324 -11.54 7.68 8.86
C PHE A 324 -12.47 8.48 7.95
N ASN A 325 -12.27 9.79 7.90
CA ASN A 325 -13.12 10.72 7.15
C ASN A 325 -13.15 10.41 5.65
N MET A 326 -12.14 9.69 5.15
CA MET A 326 -12.12 9.21 3.78
C MET A 326 -12.21 7.69 3.72
N ARG A 327 -13.23 7.20 3.02
CA ARG A 327 -13.43 5.78 2.76
C ARG A 327 -13.42 5.50 1.28
N ILE A 328 -12.68 4.48 0.90
CA ILE A 328 -12.57 4.03 -0.47
C ILE A 328 -12.87 2.55 -0.48
N THR A 329 -13.95 2.18 -1.16
CA THR A 329 -14.34 0.77 -1.29
C THR A 329 -14.00 0.30 -2.68
N LEU A 330 -12.95 -0.52 -2.78
CA LEU A 330 -12.57 -1.15 -4.03
C LEU A 330 -13.47 -2.36 -4.29
N THR A 331 -14.42 -2.17 -5.21
CA THR A 331 -15.25 -3.23 -5.76
C THR A 331 -14.50 -4.02 -6.83
N SER A 332 -14.88 -5.28 -7.03
CA SER A 332 -14.44 -6.09 -8.18
C SER A 332 -15.08 -5.66 -9.51
N GLU A 333 -15.83 -4.57 -9.51
CA GLU A 333 -16.38 -3.96 -10.71
C GLU A 333 -15.23 -3.52 -11.62
N ASN A 334 -15.30 -3.89 -12.89
CA ASN A 334 -14.30 -3.64 -13.94
C ASN A 334 -13.09 -4.60 -14.01
N ILE A 335 -13.15 -5.80 -13.40
CA ILE A 335 -12.14 -6.85 -13.67
C ILE A 335 -12.07 -7.17 -15.17
N ASP A 336 -13.20 -7.14 -15.87
CA ASP A 336 -13.27 -7.32 -17.32
C ASP A 336 -12.45 -6.25 -18.06
N MET A 337 -12.53 -4.98 -17.66
CA MET A 337 -11.68 -3.92 -18.21
C MET A 337 -10.20 -4.18 -17.95
N VAL A 338 -9.84 -4.60 -16.73
CA VAL A 338 -8.45 -4.93 -16.39
C VAL A 338 -7.94 -6.10 -17.24
N VAL A 339 -8.72 -7.17 -17.40
CA VAL A 339 -8.36 -8.32 -18.25
C VAL A 339 -8.20 -7.87 -19.71
N LYS A 340 -9.14 -7.07 -20.23
CA LYS A 340 -9.08 -6.54 -21.59
C LYS A 340 -7.83 -5.70 -21.83
N GLU A 341 -7.54 -4.74 -20.96
CA GLU A 341 -6.45 -3.79 -21.14
C GLU A 341 -5.07 -4.37 -20.79
N ARG A 342 -5.00 -5.30 -19.83
CA ARG A 342 -3.74 -5.87 -19.35
C ARG A 342 -3.34 -7.15 -20.07
N ILE A 343 -4.29 -8.05 -20.33
CA ILE A 343 -4.01 -9.35 -20.96
C ILE A 343 -4.39 -9.32 -22.44
N LEU A 344 -5.62 -8.91 -22.74
CA LEU A 344 -6.18 -9.09 -24.08
C LEU A 344 -5.92 -7.91 -25.02
N LYS A 345 -5.18 -6.87 -24.59
CA LYS A 345 -4.96 -5.68 -25.41
C LYS A 345 -4.30 -6.06 -26.72
N LYS A 346 -4.88 -5.64 -27.83
CA LYS A 346 -4.45 -6.02 -29.18
C LYS A 346 -3.39 -5.07 -29.71
N LYS A 347 -2.55 -5.56 -30.62
CA LYS A 347 -1.73 -4.72 -31.50
C LYS A 347 -2.61 -4.08 -32.56
N ASP A 348 -2.24 -2.89 -33.02
CA ASP A 348 -2.99 -2.16 -34.05
C ASP A 348 -3.18 -3.00 -35.33
N SER A 349 -2.17 -3.78 -35.72
CA SER A 349 -2.24 -4.68 -36.87
C SER A 349 -3.26 -5.81 -36.72
N ALA A 350 -3.51 -6.27 -35.48
CA ALA A 350 -4.43 -7.38 -35.21
C ALA A 350 -5.90 -6.93 -35.10
N ILE A 351 -6.15 -5.66 -34.78
CA ILE A 351 -7.51 -5.10 -34.66
C ILE A 351 -8.26 -5.24 -35.98
N LYS A 352 -7.63 -4.83 -37.09
CA LYS A 352 -8.24 -4.91 -38.43
C LYS A 352 -8.55 -6.35 -38.84
N GLU A 353 -7.59 -7.26 -38.68
CA GLU A 353 -7.76 -8.66 -39.03
C GLU A 353 -8.89 -9.34 -38.24
N LEU A 354 -9.00 -9.05 -36.94
CA LEU A 354 -10.06 -9.57 -36.08
C LEU A 354 -11.43 -8.97 -36.42
N THR A 355 -11.49 -7.70 -36.79
CA THR A 355 -12.71 -7.01 -37.23
C THR A 355 -13.24 -7.65 -38.52
N ASP A 356 -12.36 -7.84 -39.51
CA ASP A 356 -12.72 -8.51 -40.78
C ASP A 356 -13.16 -9.95 -40.55
N LYS A 357 -12.52 -10.65 -39.60
CA LYS A 357 -12.92 -12.00 -39.19
C LYS A 357 -14.32 -12.00 -38.58
N TYR A 358 -14.63 -11.06 -37.69
CA TYR A 358 -15.95 -10.93 -37.09
C TYR A 358 -17.02 -10.70 -38.16
N HIS A 359 -16.83 -9.73 -39.06
CA HIS A 359 -17.81 -9.43 -40.10
C HIS A 359 -18.15 -10.63 -40.99
N LYS A 360 -17.18 -11.53 -41.25
CA LYS A 360 -17.43 -12.77 -42.01
C LYS A 360 -18.31 -13.78 -41.26
N ILE A 361 -18.29 -13.79 -39.93
CA ILE A 361 -18.99 -14.80 -39.11
C ILE A 361 -20.11 -14.22 -38.25
N ALA A 362 -20.33 -12.90 -38.26
CA ALA A 362 -21.19 -12.17 -37.35
C ALA A 362 -22.61 -12.75 -37.28
N GLY A 363 -23.20 -13.08 -38.43
CA GLY A 363 -24.55 -13.66 -38.49
C GLY A 363 -24.65 -15.01 -37.78
N LYS A 364 -23.67 -15.90 -38.01
CA LYS A 364 -23.65 -17.23 -37.39
C LYS A 364 -23.38 -17.13 -35.89
N ILE A 365 -22.31 -16.44 -35.51
CA ILE A 365 -21.86 -16.38 -34.11
C ILE A 365 -22.89 -15.69 -33.20
N ASN A 366 -23.56 -14.64 -33.67
CA ASN A 366 -24.63 -13.98 -32.90
C ASN A 366 -25.86 -14.87 -32.70
N ASN A 367 -26.18 -15.74 -33.67
CA ASN A 367 -27.25 -16.71 -33.51
C ASN A 367 -26.85 -17.82 -32.53
N ASP A 368 -25.63 -18.35 -32.64
CA ASP A 368 -25.16 -19.47 -31.82
C ASP A 368 -25.04 -19.10 -30.33
N ILE A 369 -24.78 -17.84 -30.01
CA ILE A 369 -24.63 -17.34 -28.62
C ILE A 369 -25.92 -16.72 -28.06
N ASN A 370 -27.05 -16.82 -28.77
CA ASN A 370 -28.32 -16.27 -28.32
C ASN A 370 -29.03 -17.24 -27.37
N PHE A 371 -28.64 -17.21 -26.09
CA PHE A 371 -29.25 -18.01 -25.04
C PHE A 371 -30.64 -17.45 -24.68
N ARG A 372 -31.71 -18.13 -25.11
CA ARG A 372 -33.11 -17.67 -25.00
C ARG A 372 -33.53 -17.18 -23.60
N ASP A 373 -33.11 -17.87 -22.53
CA ASP A 373 -33.46 -17.51 -21.15
C ASP A 373 -32.53 -16.47 -20.54
N TRP A 374 -31.26 -16.44 -20.97
CA TRP A 374 -30.24 -15.55 -20.42
C TRP A 374 -30.27 -14.15 -21.04
N ALA A 375 -30.72 -14.06 -22.31
CA ALA A 375 -30.95 -12.80 -23.02
C ALA A 375 -32.07 -11.95 -22.37
N ARG A 376 -33.10 -12.59 -21.79
CA ARG A 376 -34.19 -11.89 -21.08
C ARG A 376 -33.72 -11.21 -19.78
N ALA A 377 -32.65 -11.70 -19.17
CA ALA A 377 -32.08 -11.17 -17.94
C ALA A 377 -31.06 -10.03 -18.18
N LYS A 378 -30.75 -9.64 -19.43
CA LYS A 378 -29.68 -8.68 -19.79
C LYS A 378 -28.28 -9.00 -19.24
N LEU A 379 -28.04 -10.26 -18.85
CA LEU A 379 -26.78 -10.67 -18.19
C LEU A 379 -25.64 -10.91 -19.20
N ILE A 380 -25.96 -11.14 -20.47
CA ILE A 380 -24.99 -11.39 -21.55
C ILE A 380 -24.65 -10.07 -22.26
N PRO A 381 -23.37 -9.65 -22.30
CA PRO A 381 -22.96 -8.49 -23.08
C PRO A 381 -23.26 -8.72 -24.56
N LYS A 382 -23.74 -7.69 -25.25
CA LYS A 382 -23.93 -7.72 -26.69
C LYS A 382 -22.58 -8.03 -27.37
N LEU A 383 -22.59 -8.96 -28.32
CA LEU A 383 -21.46 -9.20 -29.19
C LEU A 383 -21.57 -8.31 -30.42
N ASP A 384 -20.62 -7.41 -30.57
CA ASP A 384 -20.37 -6.56 -31.73
C ASP A 384 -18.90 -6.71 -32.16
N ASP A 385 -18.51 -6.03 -33.22
CA ASP A 385 -17.15 -6.03 -33.75
C ASP A 385 -16.14 -5.58 -32.68
N LYS A 386 -16.44 -4.48 -31.98
CA LYS A 386 -15.58 -3.93 -30.93
C LYS A 386 -15.37 -4.93 -29.78
N SER A 387 -16.46 -5.42 -29.19
CA SER A 387 -16.39 -6.37 -28.07
C SER A 387 -15.76 -7.69 -28.50
N PHE A 388 -15.98 -8.16 -29.73
CA PHE A 388 -15.30 -9.34 -30.26
C PHE A 388 -13.78 -9.14 -30.29
N VAL A 389 -13.31 -8.02 -30.84
CA VAL A 389 -11.87 -7.70 -30.93
C VAL A 389 -11.24 -7.58 -29.54
N GLU A 390 -11.90 -6.88 -28.62
CA GLU A 390 -11.42 -6.68 -27.25
C GLU A 390 -11.30 -7.99 -26.46
N THR A 391 -12.24 -8.92 -26.64
CA THR A 391 -12.28 -10.15 -25.83
C THR A 391 -11.67 -11.37 -26.49
N TYR A 392 -11.41 -11.35 -27.80
CA TYR A 392 -10.83 -12.49 -28.51
C TYR A 392 -9.54 -12.98 -27.83
N PRO A 393 -9.36 -14.30 -27.61
CA PRO A 393 -10.12 -15.43 -28.16
C PRO A 393 -11.41 -15.79 -27.40
N PHE A 394 -11.74 -15.05 -26.34
CA PHE A 394 -12.96 -15.25 -25.56
C PHE A 394 -14.15 -14.50 -26.16
N LEU A 395 -15.34 -14.97 -25.83
CA LEU A 395 -16.59 -14.24 -26.03
C LEU A 395 -16.87 -13.31 -24.84
N PRO A 396 -17.54 -12.17 -25.04
CA PRO A 396 -17.73 -11.17 -23.98
C PRO A 396 -18.36 -11.71 -22.69
N TYR A 397 -19.30 -12.65 -22.81
CA TYR A 397 -19.94 -13.26 -21.64
C TYR A 397 -19.00 -14.14 -20.84
N GLN A 398 -17.99 -14.76 -21.46
CA GLN A 398 -17.06 -15.65 -20.77
C GLN A 398 -16.24 -14.87 -19.74
N LEU A 399 -15.86 -13.62 -20.04
CA LEU A 399 -15.15 -12.75 -19.09
C LEU A 399 -16.00 -12.35 -17.88
N LYS A 400 -17.34 -12.43 -17.98
CA LYS A 400 -18.26 -12.21 -16.84
C LYS A 400 -18.52 -13.48 -16.04
N VAL A 401 -18.77 -14.59 -16.73
CA VAL A 401 -19.21 -15.85 -16.11
C VAL A 401 -18.05 -16.60 -15.43
N ILE A 402 -16.86 -16.60 -16.02
CA ILE A 402 -15.68 -17.25 -15.42
C ILE A 402 -15.43 -16.78 -13.97
N PRO A 403 -15.38 -15.46 -13.67
CA PRO A 403 -15.21 -15.00 -12.28
C PRO A 403 -16.33 -15.46 -11.35
N GLU A 404 -17.58 -15.45 -11.80
CA GLU A 404 -18.73 -15.91 -11.02
C GLU A 404 -18.65 -17.40 -10.71
N ILE A 405 -18.23 -18.23 -11.67
CA ILE A 405 -18.00 -19.66 -11.46
C ILE A 405 -16.93 -19.86 -10.36
N PHE A 406 -15.78 -19.18 -10.48
CA PHE A 406 -14.73 -19.28 -9.47
C PHE A 406 -15.17 -18.75 -8.10
N ASN A 407 -15.94 -17.66 -8.04
CA ASN A 407 -16.52 -17.14 -6.81
C ASN A 407 -17.46 -18.16 -6.14
N ASN A 408 -18.34 -18.79 -6.92
CA ASN A 408 -19.30 -19.78 -6.41
C ASN A 408 -18.61 -21.08 -5.96
N ILE A 409 -17.54 -21.50 -6.64
CA ILE A 409 -16.72 -22.63 -6.20
C ILE A 409 -16.05 -22.30 -4.86
N ARG A 410 -15.55 -21.07 -4.70
CA ARG A 410 -14.95 -20.60 -3.43
C ARG A 410 -15.94 -20.57 -2.27
N SER A 411 -17.16 -20.05 -2.48
CA SER A 411 -18.16 -19.89 -1.42
C SER A 411 -18.74 -21.20 -0.90
N LYS A 412 -18.70 -22.28 -1.69
CA LYS A 412 -19.29 -23.58 -1.33
C LYS A 412 -18.37 -24.53 -0.56
N GLY A 413 -17.11 -24.16 -0.29
CA GLY A 413 -16.23 -24.85 0.69
C GLY A 413 -15.91 -26.34 0.45
N ALA A 414 -16.44 -26.99 -0.58
CA ALA A 414 -16.33 -28.43 -0.78
C ALA A 414 -15.02 -28.78 -1.54
N GLY A 415 -13.98 -29.13 -0.79
CA GLY A 415 -12.92 -30.04 -1.25
C GLY A 415 -11.75 -29.47 -2.07
N TYR A 416 -11.77 -28.21 -2.49
CA TYR A 416 -10.67 -27.62 -3.28
C TYR A 416 -9.74 -26.73 -2.44
N THR A 417 -9.11 -27.31 -1.41
CA THR A 417 -8.02 -26.68 -0.64
C THR A 417 -6.70 -26.52 -1.43
N LYS A 418 -6.69 -26.77 -2.75
CA LYS A 418 -5.50 -26.73 -3.61
C LYS A 418 -5.67 -25.91 -4.90
N LEU A 419 -6.50 -24.86 -4.92
CA LEU A 419 -6.33 -23.84 -5.95
C LEU A 419 -5.08 -23.02 -5.62
N SER A 420 -4.06 -23.19 -6.46
CA SER A 420 -2.78 -22.48 -6.39
C SER A 420 -3.00 -20.97 -6.47
N GLY A 421 -2.10 -20.16 -5.91
CA GLY A 421 -2.28 -18.70 -5.81
C GLY A 421 -2.54 -17.97 -7.14
N ARG A 422 -2.31 -18.60 -8.30
CA ARG A 422 -2.66 -18.08 -9.62
C ARG A 422 -4.15 -18.22 -9.95
N GLU A 423 -4.78 -19.34 -9.60
CA GLU A 423 -6.20 -19.62 -9.88
C GLU A 423 -7.16 -18.82 -8.97
N ARG A 424 -6.62 -18.10 -7.97
CA ARG A 424 -7.36 -17.20 -7.10
C ARG A 424 -7.61 -15.81 -7.71
N SER A 425 -6.84 -15.43 -8.73
CA SER A 425 -6.99 -14.15 -9.43
C SER A 425 -7.57 -14.38 -10.82
N MET A 426 -8.49 -13.52 -11.25
CA MET A 426 -9.02 -13.53 -12.61
C MET A 426 -7.93 -13.42 -13.68
N LEU A 427 -6.84 -12.70 -13.37
CA LEU A 427 -5.67 -12.58 -14.25
C LEU A 427 -4.87 -13.88 -14.39
N GLY A 428 -4.98 -14.82 -13.43
CA GLY A 428 -4.32 -16.11 -13.54
C GLY A 428 -5.20 -17.19 -14.16
N ALA A 429 -6.52 -16.97 -14.23
CA ALA A 429 -7.48 -17.87 -14.85
C ALA A 429 -7.68 -17.61 -16.36
N VAL A 430 -7.49 -16.36 -16.79
CA VAL A 430 -7.50 -15.91 -18.20
C VAL A 430 -6.08 -15.92 -18.74
#